data_AF-A0A316HBM7-F1
#
_entry.id   AF-A0A316HBM7-F1
#
_cell.length_a   1.000
_cell.length_b   1.000
_cell.length_c   1.000
_cell.angle_alpha   90.00
_cell.angle_beta   90.00
_cell.angle_gamma   90.00
#
_symmetry.space_group_name_H-M   'P 1'
#
loop_
_entity.id
_entity.type
_entity.pdbx_description
1 polymer ?
#
loop_
_entity_poly.entity_id
_entity_poly.type
_entity_poly.pdbx_seq_one_letter_code
_entity_poly.pdbx_strand_id
1 'polypeptide(L)'
;MTKQTLEILTVERLKECKVLLDNNCYSGAYYLAGYSIELGLKACIAKQINQYQIPAKAFVNDFYVHDLTKVRLAGIEYHRALKEKVDADFAINWGIVKDWSEGARYKEWTDVEANDLYNAITNVKGGILAWIQQYW
;
A
#
# COMPACT_ATOMS: atom_id res chain seq x y z
N MET A 1 -1.62 -12.56 12.69
CA MET A 1 -1.91 -12.37 11.25
C MET A 1 -0.75 -12.96 10.47
N THR A 2 -0.99 -13.73 9.40
CA THR A 2 0.08 -14.36 8.59
C THR A 2 0.37 -13.56 7.33
N LYS A 3 1.51 -13.82 6.67
CA LYS A 3 1.82 -13.26 5.34
C LYS A 3 0.68 -13.48 4.34
N GLN A 4 0.19 -14.72 4.25
CA GLN A 4 -0.91 -15.09 3.35
C GLN A 4 -2.21 -14.34 3.68
N THR A 5 -2.50 -14.14 4.97
CA THR A 5 -3.67 -13.34 5.38
C THR A 5 -3.54 -11.88 4.92
N LEU A 6 -2.36 -11.28 4.98
CA LEU A 6 -2.11 -9.91 4.52
C LEU A 6 -2.29 -9.78 3.00
N GLU A 7 -1.81 -10.75 2.22
CA GLU A 7 -1.98 -10.78 0.76
C GLU A 7 -3.46 -10.88 0.37
N ILE A 8 -4.22 -11.78 1.01
CA ILE A 8 -5.66 -11.95 0.79
C ILE A 8 -6.39 -10.65 1.12
N LEU A 9 -6.15 -10.09 2.31
CA LEU A 9 -6.80 -8.85 2.73
C LEU A 9 -6.46 -7.69 1.78
N THR A 10 -5.23 -7.61 1.26
CA THR A 10 -4.86 -6.58 0.27
C THR A 10 -5.78 -6.61 -0.94
N VAL A 11 -5.97 -7.80 -1.53
CA VAL A 11 -6.82 -7.97 -2.72
C VAL A 11 -8.29 -7.69 -2.39
N GLU A 12 -8.76 -8.15 -1.23
CA GLU A 12 -10.13 -7.89 -0.77
C GLU A 12 -10.40 -6.39 -0.56
N ARG A 13 -9.52 -5.67 0.13
CA ARG A 13 -9.67 -4.22 0.37
C ARG A 13 -9.70 -3.45 -0.93
N LEU A 14 -8.88 -3.82 -1.92
CA LEU A 14 -8.89 -3.17 -3.22
C LEU A 14 -10.17 -3.48 -4.02
N LYS A 15 -10.68 -4.71 -3.93
CA LYS A 15 -11.98 -5.08 -4.52
C LYS A 15 -13.11 -4.26 -3.91
N GLU A 16 -13.15 -4.15 -2.58
CA GLU A 16 -14.14 -3.33 -1.88
C GLU A 16 -14.02 -1.85 -2.23
N CYS A 17 -12.79 -1.32 -2.31
CA CYS A 17 -12.53 0.04 -2.79
C CYS A 17 -13.20 0.29 -4.14
N LYS A 18 -13.06 -0.63 -5.10
CA LYS A 18 -13.70 -0.51 -6.42
C LYS A 18 -15.23 -0.46 -6.32
N VAL A 19 -15.83 -1.34 -5.50
CA VAL A 19 -17.28 -1.33 -5.26
C VAL A 19 -17.74 0.02 -4.69
N LEU A 20 -16.98 0.59 -3.76
CA LEU A 20 -17.29 1.89 -3.17
C LEU A 20 -17.16 3.03 -4.19
N LEU A 21 -16.13 3.02 -5.04
CA LEU A 21 -16.00 4.00 -6.14
C LEU A 21 -17.20 3.95 -7.08
N ASP A 22 -17.61 2.75 -7.48
CA ASP A 22 -18.73 2.55 -8.40
C ASP A 22 -20.08 2.99 -7.83
N ASN A 23 -20.15 3.17 -6.50
CA ASN A 23 -21.34 3.65 -5.78
C ASN A 23 -21.15 5.06 -5.21
N ASN A 24 -20.16 5.82 -5.68
CA ASN A 24 -19.86 7.20 -5.27
C ASN A 24 -19.52 7.36 -3.77
N CYS A 25 -19.09 6.29 -3.10
CA CYS A 25 -18.65 6.30 -1.70
C CYS A 25 -17.15 6.65 -1.59
N TYR A 26 -16.77 7.85 -2.03
CA TYR A 26 -15.38 8.23 -2.29
C TYR A 26 -14.46 8.19 -1.06
N SER A 27 -14.88 8.76 0.08
CA SER A 27 -14.07 8.72 1.31
C SER A 27 -13.79 7.30 1.78
N GLY A 28 -14.78 6.41 1.68
CA GLY A 28 -14.62 4.99 2.01
C GLY A 28 -13.70 4.28 1.02
N ALA A 29 -13.85 4.57 -0.27
CA ALA A 29 -12.97 4.06 -1.32
C ALA A 29 -11.51 4.49 -1.10
N TYR A 30 -11.27 5.78 -0.90
CA TYR A 30 -9.94 6.34 -0.67
C TYR A 30 -9.26 5.69 0.55
N TYR A 31 -10.02 5.52 1.64
CA TYR A 31 -9.53 4.84 2.84
C TYR A 31 -9.13 3.39 2.56
N LEU A 32 -9.99 2.59 1.92
CA LEU A 32 -9.70 1.19 1.63
C LEU A 32 -8.59 1.00 0.58
N ALA A 33 -8.49 1.92 -0.39
CA ALA A 33 -7.41 1.94 -1.37
C ALA A 33 -6.04 1.99 -0.69
N GLY A 34 -5.78 3.00 0.15
CA GLY A 34 -4.48 3.08 0.81
C GLY A 34 -4.24 1.97 1.84
N TYR A 35 -5.30 1.49 2.50
CA TYR A 35 -5.17 0.34 3.41
C TYR A 35 -4.77 -0.94 2.68
N SER A 36 -5.18 -1.13 1.42
CA SER A 36 -4.71 -2.26 0.60
C SER A 36 -3.19 -2.21 0.39
N ILE A 37 -2.61 -1.03 0.15
CA ILE A 37 -1.16 -0.87 -0.01
C ILE A 37 -0.43 -1.14 1.31
N GLU A 38 -0.95 -0.65 2.44
CA GLU A 38 -0.35 -0.89 3.75
C GLU A 38 -0.26 -2.40 4.05
N LEU A 39 -1.34 -3.14 3.83
CA LEU A 39 -1.38 -4.59 4.01
C LEU A 39 -0.38 -5.29 3.08
N GLY A 40 -0.25 -4.80 1.86
CA GLY A 40 0.71 -5.31 0.90
C GLY A 40 2.16 -5.15 1.33
N LEU A 41 2.53 -3.95 1.74
CA LEU A 41 3.87 -3.68 2.26
C LEU A 41 4.14 -4.50 3.54
N LYS A 42 3.13 -4.68 4.40
CA LYS A 42 3.22 -5.57 5.56
C LYS A 42 3.44 -7.03 5.17
N ALA A 43 2.89 -7.50 4.04
CA ALA A 43 3.19 -8.83 3.52
C ALA A 43 4.66 -8.96 3.10
N CYS A 44 5.22 -7.95 2.42
CA CYS A 44 6.65 -7.88 2.09
C CYS A 44 7.53 -7.93 3.35
N ILE A 45 7.14 -7.22 4.43
CA ILE A 45 7.84 -7.25 5.72
C ILE A 45 7.77 -8.66 6.33
N ALA A 46 6.57 -9.25 6.38
CA ALA A 46 6.35 -10.56 6.97
C ALA A 46 7.20 -11.66 6.30
N LYS A 47 7.44 -11.57 4.99
CA LYS A 47 8.32 -12.47 4.24
C LYS A 47 9.78 -12.45 4.72
N GLN A 48 10.24 -11.32 5.24
CA GLN A 48 11.63 -11.14 5.69
C GLN A 48 11.87 -11.62 7.12
N ILE A 49 10.81 -11.83 7.91
CA ILE A 49 10.94 -12.29 9.28
C ILE A 49 11.30 -13.78 9.27
N ASN A 50 12.51 -14.10 9.74
CA ASN A 50 12.92 -15.47 9.94
C ASN A 50 12.20 -16.06 11.17
N GLN A 51 11.50 -17.17 10.97
CA GLN A 51 10.72 -17.86 12.01
C GLN A 51 11.54 -18.29 13.26
N TYR A 52 12.87 -18.31 13.16
CA TYR A 52 13.77 -18.69 14.25
C TYR A 52 14.57 -17.52 14.84
N GLN A 53 14.24 -16.28 14.47
CA GLN A 53 14.91 -15.09 14.99
C GLN A 53 13.91 -14.13 15.62
N ILE A 54 14.30 -13.49 16.71
CA ILE A 54 13.54 -12.41 17.33
C ILE A 54 13.92 -11.12 16.59
N PRO A 55 12.98 -10.45 15.90
CA PRO A 55 13.29 -9.19 15.23
C PRO A 55 13.64 -8.09 16.24
N ALA A 56 14.41 -7.10 15.81
CA ALA A 56 14.67 -5.93 16.63
C ALA A 56 13.37 -5.24 17.04
N LYS A 57 13.27 -4.79 18.30
CA LYS A 57 12.05 -4.16 18.84
C LYS A 57 11.58 -2.94 18.01
N ALA A 58 12.52 -2.14 17.50
CA ALA A 58 12.20 -1.00 16.64
C ALA A 58 11.48 -1.44 15.35
N PHE A 59 11.99 -2.50 14.70
CA PHE A 59 11.36 -3.08 13.51
C PHE A 59 9.94 -3.59 13.79
N VAL A 60 9.73 -4.25 14.93
CA VAL A 60 8.39 -4.71 15.33
C VAL A 60 7.46 -3.52 15.56
N ASN A 61 7.93 -2.46 16.22
CA ASN A 61 7.12 -1.27 16.45
C ASN A 61 6.74 -0.58 15.14
N ASP A 62 7.68 -0.40 14.21
CA ASP A 62 7.44 0.24 12.91
C ASP A 62 6.41 -0.53 12.07
N PHE A 63 6.38 -1.86 12.19
CA PHE A 63 5.35 -2.69 11.56
C PHE A 63 3.92 -2.36 12.05
N TYR A 64 3.77 -1.90 13.29
CA TYR A 64 2.47 -1.54 13.86
C TYR A 64 2.09 -0.06 13.66
N VAL A 65 2.99 0.76 13.11
CA VAL A 65 2.66 2.15 12.78
C VAL A 65 2.01 2.20 11.40
N HIS A 66 0.77 2.69 11.32
CA HIS A 66 -0.02 2.85 10.09
C HIS A 66 0.39 4.08 9.27
N ASP A 67 1.69 4.26 9.13
CA ASP A 67 2.29 5.35 8.40
C ASP A 67 3.03 4.74 7.22
N LEU A 68 2.48 4.90 6.01
CA LEU A 68 3.10 4.37 4.79
C LEU A 68 4.53 4.86 4.61
N THR A 69 4.89 6.02 5.16
CA THR A 69 6.27 6.54 5.14
C THR A 69 7.20 5.82 6.12
N LYS A 70 6.66 5.21 7.20
CA LYS A 70 7.42 4.37 8.16
C LYS A 70 7.41 2.89 7.80
N VAL A 71 6.35 2.42 7.14
CA VAL A 71 6.26 1.08 6.53
C VAL A 71 7.21 0.95 5.30
N ARG A 72 7.90 2.04 4.89
CA ARG A 72 8.91 2.07 3.80
C ARG A 72 10.08 1.10 3.96
N LEU A 73 10.31 0.53 5.13
CA LEU A 73 11.45 -0.37 5.39
C LEU A 73 11.16 -1.86 5.17
N ALA A 74 10.19 -2.18 4.32
CA ALA A 74 9.91 -3.54 3.87
C ALA A 74 11.02 -4.17 3.01
N GLY A 75 12.29 -3.80 3.19
CA GLY A 75 13.44 -4.31 2.41
C GLY A 75 13.42 -3.95 0.91
N ILE A 76 12.35 -3.31 0.43
CA ILE A 76 12.13 -2.98 -0.98
C ILE A 76 12.43 -1.52 -1.33
N GLU A 77 12.86 -0.71 -0.37
CA GLU A 77 13.23 0.71 -0.57
C GLU A 77 14.23 0.90 -1.72
N TYR A 78 15.26 0.06 -1.75
CA TYR A 78 16.28 0.07 -2.80
C TYR A 78 15.67 -0.23 -4.18
N HIS A 79 14.84 -1.26 -4.27
CA HIS A 79 14.17 -1.65 -5.51
C HIS A 79 13.18 -0.56 -5.98
N ARG A 80 12.47 0.06 -5.04
CA ARG A 80 11.55 1.16 -5.32
C ARG A 80 12.30 2.36 -5.88
N ALA A 81 13.39 2.78 -5.24
CA ALA A 81 14.21 3.89 -5.70
C ALA A 81 14.85 3.64 -7.07
N LEU A 82 15.21 2.40 -7.38
CA LEU A 82 15.64 2.03 -8.74
C LEU A 82 14.50 2.14 -9.75
N LYS A 83 13.31 1.64 -9.40
CA LYS A 83 12.13 1.66 -10.27
C LYS A 83 11.69 3.09 -10.59
N GLU A 84 11.67 3.99 -9.60
CA GLU A 84 11.34 5.41 -9.80
C GLU A 84 12.27 6.12 -10.80
N LYS A 85 13.55 5.70 -10.90
CA LYS A 85 14.51 6.32 -11.84
C LYS A 85 14.28 5.93 -13.30
N VAL A 86 13.67 4.78 -13.54
CA VAL A 86 13.55 4.19 -14.89
C VAL A 86 12.10 4.12 -15.39
N ASP A 87 11.13 4.42 -14.53
CA ASP A 87 9.71 4.34 -14.81
C ASP A 87 9.00 5.57 -14.24
N ALA A 88 8.73 6.54 -15.12
CA ALA A 88 8.12 7.81 -14.74
C ALA A 88 6.66 7.64 -14.26
N ASP A 89 5.90 6.72 -14.86
CA ASP A 89 4.53 6.41 -14.45
C ASP A 89 4.54 5.86 -13.02
N PHE A 90 5.47 4.95 -12.73
CA PHE A 90 5.66 4.44 -11.37
C PHE A 90 6.03 5.55 -10.37
N ALA A 91 6.93 6.47 -10.74
CA ALA A 91 7.31 7.58 -9.87
C ALA A 91 6.13 8.50 -9.53
N ILE A 92 5.27 8.80 -10.51
CA ILE A 92 4.04 9.57 -10.31
C ILE A 92 3.08 8.81 -9.39
N ASN A 93 2.80 7.54 -9.70
CA ASN A 93 1.88 6.72 -8.92
C ASN A 93 2.37 6.55 -7.47
N TRP A 94 3.67 6.37 -7.27
CA TRP A 94 4.26 6.28 -5.93
C TRP A 94 4.16 7.62 -5.19
N GLY A 95 4.33 8.73 -5.90
CA GLY A 95 4.11 10.08 -5.40
C GLY A 95 2.72 10.27 -4.81
N ILE A 96 1.69 9.69 -5.43
CA ILE A 96 0.30 9.73 -4.94
C ILE A 96 0.11 8.79 -3.74
N VAL A 97 0.54 7.53 -3.88
CA VAL A 97 0.29 6.49 -2.87
C VAL A 97 1.00 6.77 -1.54
N LYS A 98 2.23 7.30 -1.58
CA LYS A 98 3.05 7.52 -0.38
C LYS A 98 2.45 8.54 0.61
N ASP A 99 1.57 9.42 0.12
CA ASP A 99 0.99 10.52 0.91
C ASP A 99 -0.28 10.07 1.67
N TRP A 100 -0.76 8.84 1.43
CA TRP A 100 -1.86 8.27 2.20
C TRP A 100 -1.45 7.93 3.64
N SER A 101 -2.37 8.08 4.59
CA SER A 101 -2.23 7.64 5.99
C SER A 101 -3.58 7.21 6.57
N GLU A 102 -3.56 6.49 7.69
CA GLU A 102 -4.78 6.08 8.40
C GLU A 102 -5.70 7.26 8.79
N GLY A 103 -5.13 8.45 8.93
CA GLY A 103 -5.86 9.70 9.20
C GLY A 103 -6.85 10.06 8.10
N ALA A 104 -6.74 9.47 6.90
CA ALA A 104 -7.71 9.60 5.82
C ALA A 104 -9.14 9.21 6.25
N ARG A 105 -9.29 8.37 7.29
CA ARG A 105 -10.60 8.00 7.86
C ARG A 105 -11.39 9.18 8.41
N TYR A 106 -10.71 10.24 8.86
CA TYR A 106 -11.33 11.40 9.52
C TYR A 106 -11.50 12.60 8.57
N LYS A 107 -11.38 12.38 7.27
CA LYS A 107 -11.50 13.41 6.24
C LYS A 107 -12.53 12.99 5.19
N GLU A 108 -13.12 13.99 4.55
CA GLU A 108 -13.86 13.80 3.31
C GLU A 108 -12.91 13.86 2.14
N TRP A 109 -13.12 12.97 1.17
CA TRP A 109 -12.32 12.88 -0.05
C TRP A 109 -13.24 13.01 -1.26
N THR A 110 -12.75 13.73 -2.26
CA THR A 110 -13.44 13.93 -3.52
C THR A 110 -13.41 12.69 -4.40
N ASP A 111 -14.25 12.69 -5.43
CA ASP A 111 -14.23 11.69 -6.49
C ASP A 111 -12.87 11.65 -7.20
N VAL A 112 -12.28 12.82 -7.48
CA VAL A 112 -10.97 12.95 -8.13
C VAL A 112 -9.90 12.29 -7.27
N GLU A 113 -9.80 12.64 -5.98
CA GLU A 113 -8.77 12.07 -5.09
C GLU A 113 -8.90 10.55 -4.92
N ALA A 114 -10.13 10.04 -4.79
CA ALA A 114 -10.39 8.61 -4.67
C ALA A 114 -10.03 7.84 -5.95
N ASN A 115 -10.37 8.40 -7.12
CA ASN A 115 -10.00 7.79 -8.40
C ASN A 115 -8.50 7.88 -8.67
N ASP A 116 -7.84 9.00 -8.35
CA ASP A 116 -6.40 9.17 -8.54
C ASP A 116 -5.61 8.14 -7.71
N LEU A 117 -5.98 7.95 -6.44
CA LEU A 117 -5.34 6.95 -5.59
C LEU A 117 -5.59 5.53 -6.11
N TYR A 118 -6.83 5.20 -6.47
CA TYR A 118 -7.16 3.86 -7.01
C TYR A 118 -6.42 3.58 -8.32
N ASN A 119 -6.35 4.56 -9.21
CA ASN A 119 -5.63 4.43 -10.47
C ASN A 119 -4.13 4.28 -10.23
N ALA A 120 -3.52 5.07 -9.35
CA ALA A 120 -2.11 4.92 -9.00
C ALA A 120 -1.78 3.51 -8.46
N ILE A 121 -2.70 2.90 -7.72
CA ILE A 121 -2.56 1.54 -7.20
C ILE A 121 -2.69 0.48 -8.30
N THR A 122 -3.65 0.64 -9.20
CA THR A 122 -4.10 -0.40 -10.16
C THR A 122 -3.59 -0.22 -11.58
N ASN A 123 -2.88 0.86 -11.88
CA ASN A 123 -2.44 1.19 -13.23
C ASN A 123 -1.71 0.02 -13.90
N VAL A 124 -2.11 -0.31 -15.13
CA VAL A 124 -1.44 -1.34 -15.94
C VAL A 124 0.03 -1.00 -16.17
N LYS A 125 0.35 0.29 -16.31
CA LYS A 125 1.72 0.80 -16.40
C LYS A 125 2.10 1.49 -15.09
N GLY A 126 3.13 0.97 -14.43
CA GLY A 126 3.65 1.56 -13.20
C GLY A 126 2.72 1.44 -11.98
N GLY A 127 1.70 0.57 -12.00
CA GLY A 127 0.81 0.37 -10.85
C GLY A 127 1.55 -0.14 -9.62
N ILE A 128 1.29 0.49 -8.48
CA ILE A 128 2.04 0.23 -7.24
C ILE A 128 1.74 -1.17 -6.70
N LEU A 129 0.50 -1.65 -6.78
CA LEU A 129 0.18 -2.97 -6.23
C LEU A 129 0.86 -4.10 -7.01
N ALA A 130 0.85 -4.02 -8.35
CA ALA A 130 1.52 -5.01 -9.20
C ALA A 130 3.04 -5.06 -8.96
N TRP A 131 3.64 -3.92 -8.59
CA TRP A 131 5.04 -3.87 -8.20
C TRP A 131 5.27 -4.51 -6.82
N ILE A 132 4.48 -4.13 -5.80
CA ILE A 132 4.57 -4.72 -4.44
C ILE A 132 4.42 -6.26 -4.50
N GLN A 133 3.50 -6.76 -5.32
CA GLN A 133 3.23 -8.18 -5.53
C GLN A 133 4.45 -9.01 -5.95
N GLN A 134 5.47 -8.37 -6.55
CA GLN A 134 6.71 -9.05 -6.95
C GLN A 134 7.60 -9.37 -5.74
N TYR A 135 7.36 -8.73 -4.60
CA TYR A 135 8.24 -8.78 -3.44
C TYR A 135 7.62 -9.47 -2.21
N TRP A 136 6.30 -9.59 -2.13
CA TRP A 136 5.66 -10.30 -1.02
C TRP A 136 5.73 -11.82 -1.15
#